data_AF-A0A645BNY3-F1
#
_entry.id   AF-A0A645BNY3-F1
#
_cell.length_a   1.000
_cell.length_b   1.000
_cell.length_c   1.000
_cell.angle_alpha   90.00
_cell.angle_beta   90.00
_cell.angle_gamma   90.00
#
_symmetry.space_group_name_H-M   'P 1'
#
loop_
_entity.id
_entity.type
_entity.pdbx_description
1 polymer ?
#
loop_
_entity_poly.entity_id
_entity_poly.type
_entity_poly.pdbx_seq_one_letter_code
_entity_poly.pdbx_strand_id
1 'polypeptide(L)' 'MLENAHFAWSNTADEHNLLGKDWRKKSTQPYKWLLDNACMIELFAGLGDITKIK' A
#
# COMPACT_ATOMS: atom_id res chain seq x y z
N MET A 1 6.25 -1.54 -10.32
CA MET A 1 6.04 -1.68 -8.85
C MET A 1 5.45 -0.42 -8.25
N LEU A 2 6.04 0.75 -8.50
CA LEU A 2 5.50 2.06 -8.09
C LEU A 2 4.04 2.27 -8.51
N GLU A 3 3.71 2.04 -9.78
CA GLU A 3 2.34 2.19 -10.31
C GLU A 3 1.33 1.24 -9.65
N ASN A 4 1.75 -0.01 -9.36
CA ASN A 4 0.89 -0.97 -8.66
C ASN A 4 0.66 -0.56 -7.20
N ALA A 5 1.68 -0.02 -6.53
CA ALA A 5 1.56 0.48 -5.16
C ALA A 5 0.64 1.71 -5.11
N HIS A 6 0.78 2.64 -6.06
CA HIS A 6 -0.14 3.77 -6.19
C HIS A 6 -1.57 3.33 -6.51
N PHE A 7 -1.75 2.36 -7.41
CA PHE A 7 -3.07 1.82 -7.71
C PHE A 7 -3.71 1.17 -6.48
N ALA A 8 -2.93 0.39 -5.71
CA ALA A 8 -3.37 -0.24 -4.48
C ALA A 8 -3.78 0.81 -3.43
N TRP A 9 -2.94 1.83 -3.22
CA TRP A 9 -3.22 2.93 -2.29
C TRP A 9 -4.52 3.66 -2.65
N SER A 10 -4.71 4.01 -3.92
CA SER A 10 -5.86 4.80 -4.36
C SER A 10 -7.17 4.00 -4.48
N ASN A 11 -7.11 2.69 -4.76
CA ASN A 11 -8.31 1.91 -5.11
C ASN A 11 -8.65 0.77 -4.14
N THR A 12 -7.71 0.33 -3.30
CA THR A 12 -7.91 -0.87 -2.46
C THR A 12 -7.92 -0.63 -0.96
N ALA A 13 -7.61 0.60 -0.53
CA ALA A 13 -7.71 1.05 0.85
C ALA A 13 -9.16 1.02 1.36
N ASP A 14 -9.34 0.66 2.63
CA ASP A 14 -10.65 0.69 3.30
C ASP A 14 -10.97 2.07 3.89
N GLU A 15 -12.08 2.18 4.63
CA GLU A 15 -12.54 3.42 5.29
C GLU A 15 -11.56 3.97 6.34
N HIS A 16 -10.67 3.14 6.87
CA HIS A 16 -9.59 3.51 7.79
C HIS A 16 -8.25 3.70 7.06
N ASN A 17 -8.26 3.72 5.72
CA ASN A 17 -7.10 3.76 4.85
C ASN A 17 -6.12 2.58 5.06
N LEU A 18 -6.61 1.45 5.57
CA LEU A 18 -5.78 0.27 5.77
C LEU A 18 -5.83 -0.67 4.57
N LEU A 19 -4.66 -1.14 4.18
CA LEU A 19 -4.50 -2.08 3.09
C LEU A 19 -4.62 -3.50 3.60
N GLY A 20 -5.12 -4.38 2.73
CA GLY A 20 -5.08 -5.82 2.95
C GLY A 20 -3.99 -6.47 2.12
N LYS A 21 -3.80 -7.77 2.35
CA LYS A 21 -2.86 -8.64 1.64
C LYS A 21 -2.95 -8.56 0.10
N ASP A 22 -4.14 -8.34 -0.45
CA ASP A 22 -4.36 -8.28 -1.89
C ASP A 22 -4.49 -6.86 -2.42
N TRP A 23 -3.61 -6.49 -3.35
CA TRP A 23 -3.61 -5.18 -4.02
C TRP A 23 -4.51 -5.11 -5.26
N ARG A 24 -5.22 -6.19 -5.57
CA ARG A 24 -6.06 -6.30 -6.78
C ARG A 24 -7.50 -5.87 -6.54
N LYS A 25 -7.97 -5.94 -5.30
CA LYS A 25 -9.37 -5.71 -4.93
C LYS A 25 -9.40 -4.97 -3.61
N LYS A 26 -10.43 -4.14 -3.43
CA LYS A 26 -10.70 -3.49 -2.14
C LYS A 26 -10.83 -4.56 -1.07
N SER A 27 -10.03 -4.43 -0.03
CA SER A 27 -9.98 -5.44 1.00
C SER A 27 -11.27 -5.40 1.82
N THR A 28 -12.01 -6.50 1.81
CA THR A 28 -13.25 -6.71 2.59
C THR A 28 -12.96 -7.30 3.97
N GLN A 29 -11.69 -7.46 4.34
CA GLN A 29 -11.30 -8.05 5.62
C GLN A 29 -11.52 -7.02 6.75
N PRO A 30 -12.28 -7.37 7.80
CA PRO A 30 -12.54 -6.44 8.90
C PRO A 30 -11.31 -6.20 9.79
N TYR A 31 -10.37 -7.15 9.84
CA TYR A 31 -9.12 -7.04 10.59
C TYR A 31 -7.93 -7.11 9.65
N LYS A 32 -7.17 -6.02 9.57
CA LYS A 32 -5.96 -5.94 8.71
C LYS A 32 -4.72 -6.31 9.49
N TRP A 33 -3.79 -6.95 8.79
CA TRP A 33 -2.51 -7.34 9.38
C TRP A 33 -1.57 -6.14 9.46
N LEU A 34 -0.85 -6.03 10.57
CA LEU A 34 0.15 -5.00 10.76
C LEU A 34 1.24 -5.07 9.68
N LEU A 35 1.66 -6.28 9.33
CA LEU A 35 2.72 -6.51 8.34
C LEU A 35 2.37 -5.93 6.96
N ASP A 36 1.14 -6.14 6.48
CA ASP A 36 0.69 -5.65 5.17
C ASP A 36 0.77 -4.12 5.07
N ASN A 37 0.50 -3.44 6.18
CA ASN A 37 0.53 -1.97 6.26
C ASN A 37 1.96 -1.44 6.50
N ALA A 38 2.72 -2.08 7.38
CA ALA A 38 4.11 -1.69 7.66
C ALA A 38 5.02 -1.82 6.43
N CYS A 39 4.86 -2.90 5.65
CA CYS A 39 5.63 -3.10 4.42
C CYS A 39 5.31 -2.04 3.35
N MET A 40 4.09 -1.50 3.32
CA MET A 40 3.77 -0.38 2.41
C MET A 40 4.45 0.92 2.79
N ILE A 41 4.58 1.21 4.09
CA ILE A 41 5.33 2.38 4.54
C ILE A 41 6.79 2.28 4.07
N GLU A 42 7.42 1.11 4.24
CA GLU A 42 8.79 0.86 3.77
C GLU A 42 8.90 1.00 2.25
N LEU A 43 7.96 0.41 1.50
CA LEU A 43 7.95 0.50 0.04
C LEU A 43 7.84 1.96 -0.43
N PHE A 44 6.91 2.73 0.12
CA PHE A 44 6.73 4.14 -0.25
C PHE A 44 7.92 5.02 0.18
N ALA A 45 8.54 4.73 1.33
CA ALA A 45 9.76 5.41 1.75
C ALA A 45 10.92 5.15 0.76
N GLY A 46 11.15 3.88 0.39
CA GLY A 46 12.17 3.53 -0.59
C GLY A 46 11.91 4.10 -1.98
N LEU A 47 10.65 4.14 -2.41
CA LEU A 47 10.25 4.76 -3.68
C LEU A 47 10.49 6.28 -3.68
N GLY A 48 10.20 6.95 -2.56
CA GLY A 48 10.48 8.38 -2.38
C GLY A 48 11.96 8.71 -2.51
N ASP A 49 12.84 7.87 -1.95
CA ASP A 49 14.29 8.03 -2.10
C ASP A 49 14.75 7.76 -3.54
N ILE A 50 14.18 6.78 -4.24
CA ILE A 50 14.49 6.56 -5.67
C ILE A 50 14.11 7.76 -6.53
N THR A 51 12.98 8.42 -6.24
CA THR A 51 12.58 9.64 -6.96
C THR A 51 13.42 10.87 -6.62
N LYS A 52 14.09 10.91 -5.47
CA LYS A 52 15.03 11.99 -5.11
C LYS A 52 16.40 11.85 -5.77
N ILE A 53 16.74 10.65 -6.26
CA ILE A 53 18.02 10.35 -6.91
C ILE A 53 17.97 10.63 -8.42
N LYS A 54 16.79 10.91 -9.00
CA LYS A 54 16.61 11.37 -10.38
C LYS A 54 16.54 12.89 -10.47
#